data_AF-A0A1V4BRH0-F1
#
_entry.id   AF-A0A1V4BRH0-F1
#
_cell.length_a   1.000
_cell.length_b   1.000
_cell.length_c   1.000
_cell.angle_alpha   90.00
_cell.angle_beta   90.00
_cell.angle_gamma   90.00
#
_symmetry.space_group_name_H-M   'P 1'
#
loop_
_entity.id
_entity.type
_entity.pdbx_description
1 polymer ?
#
loop_
_entity_poly.entity_id
_entity_poly.type
_entity_poly.pdbx_seq_one_letter_code
_entity_poly.pdbx_strand_id
1 'polypeptide(L)'
;MPYFDPVTSVYIHIPFCRRRCFYCDFPIFVLGNRTNPATFPPVVEYVEILQEEISLSQGTGKPLETIFFGGGGLLPCYRGHSS
;
A
#
# COMPACT_ATOMS: atom_id res chain seq x y z
N MET A 1 17.44 -31.65 -3.96
CA MET A 1 16.11 -31.07 -3.68
C MET A 1 16.33 -29.59 -3.43
N PRO A 2 15.89 -28.67 -4.32
CA PRO A 2 16.10 -27.25 -4.07
C PRO A 2 15.27 -26.87 -2.84
N TYR A 3 15.96 -26.39 -1.81
CA TYR A 3 15.36 -25.80 -0.63
C TYR A 3 14.82 -24.44 -1.07
N PHE A 4 13.55 -24.40 -1.48
CA PHE A 4 12.89 -23.13 -1.73
C PHE A 4 12.56 -22.56 -0.36
N ASP A 5 13.30 -21.54 0.06
CA ASP A 5 12.99 -20.84 1.29
C ASP A 5 11.55 -20.32 1.20
N PRO A 6 10.72 -20.59 2.21
CA PRO A 6 9.37 -20.07 2.23
C PRO A 6 9.42 -18.55 2.29
N VAL A 7 8.55 -17.89 1.53
CA VAL A 7 8.38 -16.44 1.58
C VAL A 7 8.06 -16.01 3.01
N THR A 8 8.93 -15.20 3.62
CA THR A 8 8.77 -14.68 4.99
C THR A 8 8.35 -13.21 5.04
N SER A 9 8.38 -12.51 3.92
CA SER A 9 8.00 -11.09 3.87
C SER A 9 7.22 -10.71 2.63
N VAL A 10 6.37 -9.69 2.77
CA VAL A 10 5.57 -9.12 1.67
C VAL A 10 5.65 -7.60 1.70
N TYR A 11 5.66 -6.99 0.51
CA TYR A 11 5.55 -5.55 0.35
C TYR A 11 4.20 -5.24 -0.31
N ILE A 12 3.42 -4.36 0.32
CA ILE A 12 2.13 -3.88 -0.17
C ILE A 12 2.29 -2.42 -0.57
N HIS A 13 2.15 -2.14 -1.87
CA HIS A 13 2.14 -0.79 -2.39
C HIS A 13 0.77 -0.16 -2.20
N ILE A 14 0.67 0.94 -1.45
CA ILE A 14 -0.59 1.67 -1.26
C ILE A 14 -0.60 2.86 -2.23
N PRO A 15 -1.34 2.84 -3.34
CA PRO A 15 -1.26 3.89 -4.35
C PRO A 15 -2.12 5.11 -4.02
N PHE A 16 -2.34 5.48 -2.74
CA PHE A 16 -3.27 6.55 -2.37
C PHE A 16 -2.64 7.61 -1.47
N CYS A 17 -2.83 8.88 -1.84
CA CYS A 17 -2.42 10.04 -1.04
C CYS A 17 -3.50 11.11 -1.03
N ARG A 18 -3.57 11.92 0.04
CA ARG A 18 -4.44 13.12 0.04
C ARG A 18 -3.97 14.19 -0.97
N ARG A 19 -2.66 14.28 -1.17
CA ARG A 19 -2.00 15.21 -2.11
C ARG A 19 -0.66 14.62 -2.54
N ARG A 20 -0.17 15.01 -3.72
CA ARG A 20 1.19 14.68 -4.16
C ARG A 20 2.20 15.64 -3.52
N CYS A 21 3.19 15.12 -2.80
CA CYS A 21 4.30 15.94 -2.33
C CYS A 21 5.25 16.25 -3.50
N PHE A 22 5.92 17.40 -3.51
CA PHE A 22 6.78 17.81 -4.63
C PHE A 22 7.98 16.87 -4.86
N TYR A 23 8.41 16.17 -3.80
CA TYR A 23 9.51 15.20 -3.81
C TYR A 23 9.04 13.76 -4.09
N CYS A 24 7.74 13.53 -4.32
CA CYS A 24 7.18 12.19 -4.42
C CYS A 24 7.18 11.68 -5.88
N ASP A 25 8.00 10.67 -6.14
CA ASP A 25 8.15 9.95 -7.41
C ASP A 25 7.32 8.66 -7.48
N PHE A 26 6.79 8.17 -6.35
CA PHE A 26 5.91 7.00 -6.33
C PHE A 26 4.65 7.17 -7.23
N PRO A 27 4.21 6.09 -7.89
CA PRO A 27 2.93 6.08 -8.60
C PRO A 27 1.78 6.07 -7.58
N ILE A 28 1.06 7.20 -7.51
CA ILE A 28 -0.03 7.44 -6.58
C ILE A 28 -1.25 8.07 -7.25
N PHE A 29 -2.40 7.81 -6.67
CA PHE A 29 -3.69 8.41 -6.93
C PHE A 29 -4.02 9.43 -5.84
N VAL A 30 -4.43 10.64 -6.24
CA VAL A 30 -4.69 11.75 -5.32
C VAL A 30 -6.18 11.82 -4.98
N LEU A 31 -6.51 11.58 -3.71
CA LEU A 31 -7.89 11.58 -3.20
C LEU A 31 -8.44 12.99 -2.91
N GLY A 32 -7.56 13.94 -2.59
CA GLY A 32 -7.95 15.25 -2.06
C GLY A 32 -8.25 15.26 -0.56
N ASN A 33 -8.36 16.45 0.03
CA ASN A 33 -8.48 16.63 1.49
C ASN A 33 -9.89 16.38 2.06
N ARG A 34 -10.92 16.38 1.21
CA ARG A 34 -12.33 16.24 1.63
C ARG A 34 -12.87 14.81 1.50
N THR A 35 -12.03 13.90 1.00
CA THR A 35 -12.41 12.52 0.71
C THR A 35 -12.10 11.65 1.91
N ASN A 36 -13.09 10.86 2.35
CA ASN A 36 -12.86 9.82 3.33
C ASN A 36 -12.35 8.55 2.59
N PRO A 37 -11.09 8.13 2.81
CA PRO A 37 -10.54 6.96 2.13
C PRO A 37 -11.31 5.68 2.45
N ALA A 38 -11.88 5.54 3.65
CA ALA A 38 -12.61 4.33 4.06
C ALA A 38 -13.92 4.13 3.28
N THR A 39 -14.44 5.16 2.63
CA THR A 39 -15.70 5.11 1.86
C THR A 39 -15.50 5.49 0.40
N PHE A 40 -14.26 5.69 -0.04
CA PHE A 40 -13.97 6.08 -1.41
C PHE A 40 -13.92 4.82 -2.29
N PRO A 41 -14.76 4.70 -3.35
CA PRO A 41 -14.92 3.43 -4.06
C PRO A 41 -13.59 2.84 -4.59
N PRO A 42 -12.67 3.61 -5.19
CA PRO A 42 -11.36 3.08 -5.60
C PRO A 42 -10.48 2.51 -4.47
N VAL A 43 -10.62 3.01 -3.24
CA VAL A 43 -9.87 2.46 -2.09
C VAL A 43 -10.52 1.17 -1.62
N VAL A 44 -11.85 1.11 -1.60
CA VAL A 44 -12.60 -0.10 -1.22
C VAL A 44 -12.32 -1.22 -2.21
N GLU A 45 -12.46 -0.94 -3.51
CA GLU A 45 -12.17 -1.88 -4.60
C GLU A 45 -10.71 -2.39 -4.56
N TYR A 46 -9.75 -1.49 -4.28
CA TYR A 46 -8.35 -1.89 -4.10
C TYR A 46 -8.17 -2.89 -2.96
N VAL A 47 -8.84 -2.68 -1.81
CA VAL A 47 -8.75 -3.60 -0.67
C VAL A 47 -9.40 -4.94 -0.98
N GLU A 48 -10.55 -4.94 -1.68
CA GLU A 48 -11.24 -6.17 -2.10
C GLU A 48 -10.36 -7.01 -3.03
N ILE A 49 -9.77 -6.39 -4.06
CA ILE A 49 -8.86 -7.06 -4.99
C ILE A 49 -7.61 -7.59 -4.26
N LEU A 50 -7.03 -6.78 -3.37
CA LEU A 50 -5.85 -7.20 -2.59
C LEU A 50 -6.16 -8.43 -1.73
N GLN A 51 -7.36 -8.51 -1.14
CA GLN A 51 -7.79 -9.69 -0.38
C GLN A 51 -7.96 -10.92 -1.27
N GLU A 52 -8.49 -10.74 -2.48
CA GLU A 52 -8.59 -11.82 -3.47
C GLU A 52 -7.21 -12.33 -3.89
N GLU A 53 -6.27 -11.43 -4.21
CA GLU A 53 -4.88 -11.79 -4.56
C GLU A 53 -4.18 -12.55 -3.43
N ILE A 54 -4.32 -12.10 -2.19
CA ILE A 54 -3.77 -12.79 -1.02
C ILE A 54 -4.39 -14.19 -0.88
N SER A 55 -5.70 -14.32 -1.10
CA SER A 55 -6.41 -15.60 -1.01
C SER A 55 -6.01 -16.59 -2.12
N LEU A 56 -5.66 -16.08 -3.30
CA LEU A 56 -5.15 -16.86 -4.43
C LEU A 56 -3.67 -17.25 -4.24
N SER A 57 -2.94 -16.56 -3.37
CA SER A 57 -1.55 -16.88 -3.08
C SER A 57 -1.45 -18.26 -2.42
N GLN A 58 -0.68 -19.17 -3.04
CA GLN A 58 -0.39 -20.47 -2.44
C GLN A 58 0.58 -20.26 -1.29
N GLY A 59 0.03 -20.10 -0.08
CA GLY A 59 0.80 -19.92 1.14
C GLY A 59 1.88 -20.99 1.26
N THR A 60 3.08 -20.60 1.69
CA THR A 60 4.25 -21.49 1.81
C THR A 60 4.18 -22.41 3.05
N GLY A 61 3.01 -22.49 3.70
CA GLY A 61 2.80 -23.22 4.95
C GLY A 61 3.42 -22.56 6.19
N LYS A 62 4.06 -21.39 6.04
CA LYS A 62 4.60 -20.59 7.15
C LYS A 62 3.93 -19.22 7.20
N PRO A 63 3.73 -18.64 8.40
CA PRO A 63 3.26 -17.27 8.54
C PRO A 63 4.28 -16.28 7.97
N LEU A 64 3.80 -15.16 7.44
CA LEU A 64 4.64 -14.02 7.12
C LEU A 64 5.22 -13.44 8.42
N GLU A 65 6.52 -13.21 8.43
CA GLU A 65 7.22 -12.60 9.55
C GLU A 65 7.18 -11.08 9.46
N THR A 66 7.14 -10.52 8.25
CA THR A 66 7.19 -9.06 8.05
C THR A 66 6.30 -8.61 6.90
N ILE A 67 5.54 -7.54 7.15
CA ILE A 67 4.72 -6.86 6.14
C ILE A 67 5.23 -5.42 6.03
N PHE A 68 5.68 -5.05 4.84
CA PHE A 68 6.10 -3.69 4.53
C PHE A 68 4.99 -2.97 3.77
N PHE A 69 4.69 -1.72 4.14
CA PHE A 69 3.78 -0.86 3.41
C PHE A 69 4.56 0.31 2.81
N GLY A 70 4.31 0.64 1.54
CA GLY A 70 4.98 1.76 0.88
C GLY A 70 4.18 2.39 -0.25
N GLY A 71 4.77 3.37 -0.93
CA GLY A 71 4.10 4.18 -1.93
C GLY A 71 3.46 5.43 -1.34
N GLY A 72 2.14 5.42 -1.21
CA GLY A 72 1.33 6.48 -0.63
C GLY A 72 1.06 6.30 0.85
N GLY A 73 0.80 7.42 1.53
CA GLY A 73 0.49 7.43 2.96
C GLY A 73 -0.57 8.47 3.27
N LEU A 74 -1.51 8.11 4.15
CA LEU A 74 -2.43 9.08 4.77
C LEU A 74 -1.72 10.00 5.77
N LEU A 75 -0.45 9.71 6.06
CA LEU A 75 0.45 10.55 6.85
C LEU A 75 0.60 11.93 6.20
N PRO A 76 0.80 12.98 7.01
CA PRO A 76 1.00 14.31 6.48
C PRO A 76 2.26 14.33 5.59
N CYS A 77 2.11 14.71 4.31
CA CYS A 77 3.26 15.15 3.51
C CYS A 77 4.03 16.19 4.34
N TYR A 78 5.32 15.94 4.57
CA TYR A 78 6.19 16.84 5.30
C TYR A 78 6.10 18.24 4.67
N ARG A 79 5.50 19.20 5.38
CA ARG A 79 5.47 20.60 4.97
C ARG A 79 6.79 21.19 5.42
N GLY A 80 7.81 21.09 4.56
CA GLY A 80 8.94 22.02 4.67
C GLY A 80 8.36 23.44 4.58
N HIS A 81 8.55 24.23 5.63
CA HIS A 81 8.27 25.67 5.61
C HIS A 81 9.11 26.25 4.45
N SER A 82 8.47 26.63 3.34
CA SER A 82 9.04 27.62 2.44
C SER A 82 8.80 28.97 3.09
N SER A 83 9.86 29.58 3.59
CA SER A 83 9.92 30.99 3.96
C SER A 83 9.53 31.88 2.78
#